data_AF-A0A2S8NVG2-F1
#
_entry.id   AF-A0A2S8NVG2-F1
#
_cell.length_a   1.000
_cell.length_b   1.000
_cell.length_c   1.000
_cell.angle_alpha   90.00
_cell.angle_beta   90.00
_cell.angle_gamma   90.00
#
_symmetry.space_group_name_H-M   'P 1'
#
loop_
_entity.id
_entity.type
_entity.pdbx_description
1 polymer ?
#
loop_
_entity_poly.entity_id
_entity_poly.type
_entity_poly.pdbx_seq_one_letter_code
_entity_poly.pdbx_strand_id
1 'polypeptide(L)'
;MNKLNRHEYFTLTFISSILLFIFALLTCILGFINHYLHNNEFYHLFSFSKQSHFLILLISIMCFTKFKKTKIYFYITFIALINILINTLVFRNILYDANQVFSYTQISNKWIGFISNFLEYIFMPLLFLVFYFQNHNHKYLNYQHIHYVALYILFYFFIDFILINNQWHYPRLFIIHQEFKEFIWIFIKILLSFIFITYSSFYFCQMKNKKKWYIVLFVLFLFCITTIITSNWNNWLHAKKSFTNAKMGSLLWPESLHIAQTLSDITKTTKTKNLGQNNYILELGAGTGNITAFLINKYGEENIIAIEFDNDLCINLKKQFPKLKVIQGDASKLEKLLINNKIEIKNIIGIVSTLPLSIFEKKDFDQLEKDLIQIIKNSKNKNIIFNEYRFLPFLKEDKEHSLLQQESKIKTKIKCCLNNLICPTLIYTFEK
;
A
#
# COMPACT_ATOMS: atom_id res chain seq x y z
N MET A 1 -12.71 -25.73 34.72
CA MET A 1 -13.59 -25.27 33.63
C MET A 1 -14.88 -26.08 33.70
N ASN A 2 -16.03 -25.43 33.90
CA ASN A 2 -17.35 -26.08 33.94
C ASN A 2 -17.69 -26.71 32.57
N LYS A 3 -18.53 -27.76 32.54
CA LYS A 3 -18.94 -28.49 31.32
C LYS A 3 -19.52 -27.56 30.24
N LEU A 4 -20.27 -26.51 30.63
CA LEU A 4 -20.79 -25.47 29.73
C LEU A 4 -19.68 -24.74 28.98
N ASN A 5 -18.64 -24.26 29.68
CA ASN A 5 -17.48 -23.61 29.04
C ASN A 5 -16.68 -24.56 28.12
N ARG A 6 -16.79 -25.88 28.32
CA ARG A 6 -16.08 -26.87 27.49
C ARG A 6 -16.79 -27.10 26.15
N HIS A 7 -18.12 -27.10 26.16
CA HIS A 7 -18.93 -27.20 24.95
C HIS A 7 -18.82 -25.94 24.10
N GLU A 8 -18.94 -24.75 24.71
CA GLU A 8 -18.78 -23.47 24.00
C GLU A 8 -17.38 -23.33 23.41
N TYR A 9 -16.34 -23.71 24.14
CA TYR A 9 -14.97 -23.68 23.64
C TYR A 9 -14.76 -24.65 22.46
N PHE A 10 -15.37 -25.84 22.51
CA PHE A 10 -15.32 -26.80 21.41
C PHE A 10 -16.07 -26.32 20.17
N THR A 11 -17.23 -25.67 20.33
CA THR A 11 -17.98 -25.10 19.20
C THR A 11 -17.24 -23.91 18.60
N LEU A 12 -16.67 -23.01 19.41
CA LEU A 12 -15.88 -21.87 18.95
C LEU A 12 -14.62 -22.29 18.18
N THR A 13 -13.87 -23.27 18.69
CA THR A 13 -12.66 -23.81 18.01
C THR A 13 -13.01 -24.50 16.69
N PHE A 14 -14.14 -25.22 16.64
CA PHE A 14 -14.61 -25.86 15.41
C PHE A 14 -15.05 -24.83 14.36
N ILE A 15 -15.81 -23.82 14.76
CA ILE A 15 -16.28 -22.73 13.89
C ILE A 15 -15.09 -21.95 13.33
N SER A 16 -14.13 -21.56 14.17
CA SER A 16 -12.95 -20.81 13.71
C SER A 16 -12.09 -21.64 12.75
N SER A 17 -11.98 -22.95 12.95
CA SER A 17 -11.29 -23.86 12.02
C SER A 17 -11.96 -23.95 10.65
N ILE A 18 -13.30 -24.04 10.61
CA ILE A 18 -14.07 -24.08 9.35
C ILE A 18 -13.96 -22.76 8.61
N LEU A 19 -14.17 -21.64 9.30
CA LEU A 19 -14.03 -20.32 8.69
C LEU A 19 -12.62 -20.13 8.13
N LEU A 20 -11.60 -20.55 8.88
CA LEU A 20 -10.21 -20.44 8.43
C LEU A 20 -9.97 -21.23 7.14
N PHE A 21 -10.52 -22.44 7.05
CA PHE A 21 -10.46 -23.24 5.82
C PHE A 21 -11.15 -22.54 4.65
N ILE A 22 -12.39 -22.07 4.84
CA ILE A 22 -13.18 -21.41 3.79
C ILE A 22 -12.46 -20.16 3.27
N PHE A 23 -12.00 -19.28 4.17
CA PHE A 23 -11.34 -18.04 3.77
C PHE A 23 -9.94 -18.27 3.18
N ALA A 24 -9.17 -19.24 3.69
CA ALA A 24 -7.88 -19.60 3.11
C ALA A 24 -8.04 -20.22 1.71
N LEU A 25 -9.08 -21.04 1.51
CA LEU A 25 -9.39 -21.61 0.20
C LEU A 25 -9.84 -20.52 -0.78
N LEU A 26 -10.75 -19.64 -0.36
CA LEU A 26 -11.25 -18.53 -1.17
C LEU A 26 -10.11 -17.60 -1.61
N THR A 27 -9.22 -17.21 -0.69
CA THR A 27 -8.05 -16.37 -1.00
C THR A 27 -7.09 -17.05 -2.00
N CYS A 28 -6.85 -18.36 -1.87
CA CYS A 28 -6.05 -19.11 -2.83
C CYS A 28 -6.70 -19.15 -4.22
N ILE A 29 -7.99 -19.49 -4.32
CA ILE A 29 -8.74 -19.52 -5.59
C ILE A 29 -8.72 -18.16 -6.28
N LEU A 30 -8.98 -17.10 -5.53
CA LEU A 30 -8.93 -15.72 -6.01
C LEU A 30 -7.54 -15.36 -6.56
N GLY A 31 -6.46 -15.83 -5.93
CA GLY A 31 -5.10 -15.67 -6.43
C GLY A 31 -4.81 -16.38 -7.75
N PHE A 32 -5.39 -17.57 -7.97
CA PHE A 32 -5.32 -18.28 -9.24
C PHE A 32 -6.13 -17.59 -10.34
N ILE A 33 -7.34 -17.13 -10.02
CA ILE A 33 -8.19 -16.37 -10.97
C ILE A 33 -7.47 -15.10 -11.41
N ASN A 34 -6.89 -14.35 -10.48
CA ASN A 34 -6.15 -13.13 -10.81
C ASN A 34 -4.95 -13.40 -11.73
N HIS A 35 -4.21 -14.49 -11.49
CA HIS A 35 -3.11 -14.89 -12.35
C HIS A 35 -3.58 -15.17 -13.78
N TYR A 36 -4.68 -15.93 -13.94
CA TYR A 36 -5.25 -16.27 -15.25
C TYR A 36 -5.78 -15.04 -15.99
N LEU A 37 -6.47 -14.13 -15.30
CA LEU A 37 -7.03 -12.92 -15.91
C LEU A 37 -5.97 -11.95 -16.46
N HIS A 38 -4.76 -11.96 -15.90
CA HIS A 38 -3.70 -11.01 -16.24
C HIS A 38 -2.54 -11.60 -17.04
N ASN A 39 -2.60 -12.88 -17.42
CA ASN A 39 -1.50 -13.58 -18.10
C ASN A 39 -0.15 -13.34 -17.43
N ASN A 40 -0.16 -13.28 -16.09
CA ASN A 40 1.05 -13.10 -15.32
C ASN A 40 1.95 -14.33 -15.50
N GLU A 41 3.27 -14.18 -15.39
CA GLU A 41 4.19 -15.32 -15.36
C GLU A 41 3.90 -16.26 -14.16
N PHE A 42 4.10 -17.56 -14.34
CA PHE A 42 3.67 -18.61 -13.40
C PHE A 42 4.20 -18.44 -11.97
N TYR A 43 5.45 -17.98 -11.81
CA TYR A 43 6.04 -17.80 -10.48
C TYR A 43 5.35 -16.73 -9.64
N HIS A 44 4.53 -15.85 -10.23
CA HIS A 44 3.73 -14.88 -9.49
C HIS A 44 2.65 -15.52 -8.60
N LEU A 45 2.36 -16.82 -8.77
CA LEU A 45 1.54 -17.60 -7.85
C LEU A 45 2.26 -17.91 -6.51
N PHE A 46 3.58 -17.80 -6.47
CA PHE A 46 4.42 -18.15 -5.33
C PHE A 46 4.99 -16.95 -4.58
N SER A 47 4.30 -15.80 -4.61
CA SER A 47 4.71 -14.66 -3.79
C SER A 47 4.66 -14.98 -2.29
N PHE A 48 5.38 -14.21 -1.46
CA PHE A 48 5.46 -14.49 -0.02
C PHE A 48 4.08 -14.47 0.65
N SER A 49 3.21 -13.53 0.23
CA SER A 49 1.84 -13.46 0.75
C SER A 49 1.07 -14.73 0.38
N LYS A 50 1.12 -15.18 -0.88
CA LYS A 50 0.43 -16.39 -1.35
C LYS A 50 0.94 -17.66 -0.69
N GLN A 51 2.26 -17.79 -0.51
CA GLN A 51 2.84 -18.90 0.24
C GLN A 51 2.36 -18.92 1.70
N SER A 52 2.18 -17.76 2.32
CA SER A 52 1.66 -17.65 3.70
C SER A 52 0.20 -18.10 3.78
N HIS A 53 -0.64 -17.70 2.82
CA HIS A 53 -2.04 -18.14 2.76
C HIS A 53 -2.18 -19.63 2.46
N PHE A 54 -1.35 -20.16 1.56
CA PHE A 54 -1.30 -21.59 1.27
C PHE A 54 -0.89 -22.40 2.51
N LEU A 55 0.07 -21.91 3.30
CA LEU A 55 0.45 -22.54 4.57
C LEU A 55 -0.73 -22.61 5.54
N ILE A 56 -1.54 -21.55 5.62
CA ILE A 56 -2.73 -21.50 6.46
C ILE A 56 -3.83 -22.45 5.95
N LEU A 57 -3.98 -22.57 4.63
CA LEU A 57 -4.87 -23.57 4.04
C LEU A 57 -4.44 -24.99 4.43
N LEU A 58 -3.15 -25.31 4.39
CA LEU A 58 -2.61 -26.59 4.83
C LEU A 58 -2.89 -26.84 6.33
N ILE A 59 -2.65 -25.84 7.18
CA ILE A 59 -2.93 -25.92 8.63
C ILE A 59 -4.41 -26.16 8.90
N SER A 60 -5.30 -25.44 8.21
CA SER A 60 -6.74 -25.59 8.40
C SER A 60 -7.23 -26.97 8.00
N ILE A 61 -6.70 -27.56 6.91
CA ILE A 61 -6.94 -28.96 6.54
C ILE A 61 -6.42 -29.92 7.62
N MET A 62 -5.16 -29.75 8.05
CA MET A 62 -4.55 -30.61 9.07
C MET A 62 -5.33 -30.61 10.39
N CYS A 63 -5.99 -29.50 10.74
CA CYS A 63 -6.83 -29.38 11.94
C CYS A 63 -7.98 -30.40 11.99
N PHE A 64 -8.48 -30.85 10.82
CA PHE A 64 -9.53 -31.87 10.71
C PHE A 64 -8.99 -33.30 10.65
N THR A 65 -7.67 -33.49 10.67
CA THR A 65 -7.03 -34.80 10.57
C THR A 65 -6.40 -35.24 11.90
N LYS A 66 -5.88 -36.47 11.94
CA LYS A 66 -5.07 -36.98 13.06
C LYS A 66 -3.80 -36.16 13.31
N PHE A 67 -3.32 -35.41 12.31
CA PHE A 67 -2.06 -34.66 12.41
C PHE A 67 -2.13 -33.44 13.34
N LYS A 68 -3.32 -32.97 13.72
CA LYS A 68 -3.51 -31.81 14.63
C LYS A 68 -2.85 -31.93 16.01
N LYS A 69 -2.47 -33.14 16.43
CA LYS A 69 -1.81 -33.39 17.72
C LYS A 69 -0.29 -33.57 17.61
N THR A 70 0.27 -33.53 16.41
CA THR A 70 1.69 -33.79 16.15
C THR A 70 2.55 -32.57 16.44
N LYS A 71 3.83 -32.76 16.78
CA LYS A 71 4.80 -31.66 16.97
C LYS A 71 4.91 -30.78 15.72
N ILE A 72 4.94 -31.41 14.55
CA ILE A 72 5.03 -30.75 13.23
C ILE A 72 3.89 -29.75 13.04
N TYR A 73 2.65 -30.13 13.39
CA TYR A 73 1.50 -29.23 13.30
C TYR A 73 1.70 -27.96 14.14
N PHE A 74 2.20 -28.08 15.36
CA PHE A 74 2.44 -26.91 16.22
C PHE A 74 3.55 -25.99 15.68
N TYR A 75 4.63 -26.56 15.13
CA TYR A 75 5.69 -25.76 14.53
C TYR A 75 5.20 -25.01 13.29
N ILE A 76 4.52 -25.70 12.37
CA ILE A 76 4.00 -25.07 11.14
C ILE A 76 2.95 -24.01 11.49
N THR A 77 2.09 -24.25 12.48
CA THR A 77 1.09 -23.28 12.94
C THR A 77 1.74 -22.03 13.54
N PHE A 78 2.85 -22.18 14.27
CA PHE A 78 3.62 -21.03 14.79
C PHE A 78 4.32 -20.26 13.67
N ILE A 79 4.93 -20.94 12.71
CA ILE A 79 5.55 -20.30 11.53
C ILE A 79 4.49 -19.48 10.77
N ALA A 80 3.31 -20.05 10.53
CA ALA A 80 2.21 -19.35 9.88
C ALA A 80 1.73 -18.12 10.65
N LEU A 81 1.72 -18.17 11.99
CA LEU A 81 1.39 -17.00 12.83
C LEU A 81 2.36 -15.85 12.57
N ILE A 82 3.67 -16.15 12.61
CA ILE A 82 4.69 -15.13 12.40
C ILE A 82 4.60 -14.58 10.97
N ASN A 83 4.43 -15.45 9.97
CA ASN A 83 4.32 -15.06 8.57
C ASN A 83 3.10 -14.17 8.32
N ILE A 84 1.92 -14.51 8.83
CA ILE A 84 0.73 -13.70 8.59
C ILE A 84 0.81 -12.35 9.29
N LEU A 85 1.39 -12.30 10.49
CA LEU A 85 1.66 -11.05 11.21
C LEU A 85 2.65 -10.18 10.43
N ILE A 86 3.71 -10.75 9.87
CA ILE A 86 4.69 -9.98 9.12
C ILE A 86 4.13 -9.53 7.77
N ASN A 87 3.39 -10.40 7.10
CA ASN A 87 2.74 -10.06 5.84
C ASN A 87 1.80 -8.85 6.02
N THR A 88 1.02 -8.85 7.10
CA THR A 88 0.09 -7.74 7.41
C THR A 88 0.75 -6.48 7.92
N LEU A 89 1.67 -6.62 8.87
CA LEU A 89 2.19 -5.50 9.64
C LEU A 89 3.40 -4.86 8.97
N VAL A 90 4.18 -5.64 8.22
CA VAL A 90 5.47 -5.23 7.66
C VAL A 90 5.41 -5.17 6.14
N PHE A 91 5.03 -6.28 5.48
CA PHE A 91 5.17 -6.39 4.03
C PHE A 91 4.16 -5.52 3.29
N ARG A 92 2.92 -5.44 3.78
CA ARG A 92 1.89 -4.55 3.22
C ARG A 92 2.37 -3.09 3.02
N ASN A 93 3.28 -2.61 3.86
CA ASN A 93 3.79 -1.23 3.80
C ASN A 93 5.11 -1.07 3.04
N ILE A 94 5.97 -2.09 3.07
CA ILE A 94 7.38 -1.96 2.69
C ILE A 94 7.67 -2.67 1.36
N LEU A 95 6.99 -3.78 1.12
CA LEU A 95 7.21 -4.65 -0.01
C LEU A 95 6.05 -4.48 -0.98
N TYR A 96 6.34 -3.89 -2.12
CA TYR A 96 5.50 -4.05 -3.30
C TYR A 96 5.59 -5.51 -3.73
N ASP A 97 4.77 -6.39 -3.13
CA ASP A 97 4.50 -7.65 -3.79
C ASP A 97 3.75 -7.28 -5.07
N ALA A 98 4.47 -7.27 -6.19
CA ALA A 98 3.91 -6.93 -7.50
C ALA A 98 2.69 -7.80 -7.89
N ASN A 99 2.40 -8.83 -7.08
CA ASN A 99 1.38 -9.84 -7.28
C ASN A 99 0.47 -10.01 -6.09
N GLN A 100 0.40 -8.99 -5.21
CA GLN A 100 -0.76 -8.85 -4.32
C GLN A 100 -1.99 -9.14 -5.16
N VAL A 101 -2.82 -10.02 -4.61
CA VAL A 101 -3.78 -10.86 -5.32
C VAL A 101 -4.71 -10.04 -6.22
N PHE A 102 -4.77 -8.72 -6.05
CA PHE A 102 -5.56 -7.82 -6.87
C PHE A 102 -4.93 -6.42 -6.96
N SER A 103 -4.10 -6.18 -7.99
CA SER A 103 -3.84 -4.81 -8.41
C SER A 103 -5.18 -4.21 -8.86
N TYR A 104 -5.74 -3.32 -8.03
CA TYR A 104 -7.03 -2.65 -8.25
C TYR A 104 -7.15 -1.97 -9.61
N THR A 105 -6.02 -1.71 -10.26
CA THR A 105 -5.86 -1.17 -11.62
C THR A 105 -6.43 -2.06 -12.72
N GLN A 106 -6.64 -3.37 -12.52
CA GLN A 106 -6.86 -4.27 -13.64
C GLN A 106 -8.14 -5.11 -13.61
N ILE A 107 -8.87 -5.16 -12.49
CA ILE A 107 -10.17 -5.89 -12.40
C ILE A 107 -11.30 -4.92 -12.76
N SER A 108 -12.18 -5.33 -13.68
CA SER A 108 -13.37 -4.56 -14.05
C SER A 108 -14.33 -4.31 -12.89
N ASN A 109 -14.41 -5.25 -11.93
CA ASN A 109 -15.26 -5.16 -10.74
C ASN A 109 -14.47 -4.73 -9.49
N LYS A 110 -14.62 -3.45 -9.13
CA LYS A 110 -13.99 -2.79 -7.97
C LYS A 110 -14.26 -3.47 -6.63
N TRP A 111 -15.39 -4.18 -6.50
CA TRP A 111 -15.78 -4.86 -5.26
C TRP A 111 -15.00 -6.15 -5.02
N ILE A 112 -14.58 -6.85 -6.08
CA ILE A 112 -13.83 -8.11 -5.95
C ILE A 112 -12.43 -7.83 -5.41
N GLY A 113 -11.73 -6.83 -5.96
CA GLY A 113 -10.44 -6.38 -5.43
C GLY A 113 -10.55 -5.85 -3.99
N PHE A 114 -11.65 -5.15 -3.68
CA PHE A 114 -11.96 -4.65 -2.33
C PHE A 114 -12.06 -5.78 -1.30
N ILE A 115 -12.99 -6.71 -1.54
CA ILE A 115 -13.26 -7.82 -0.62
C ILE A 115 -11.99 -8.64 -0.42
N SER A 116 -11.24 -8.89 -1.49
CA SER A 116 -10.05 -9.71 -1.43
C SER A 116 -8.91 -9.09 -0.64
N ASN A 117 -8.68 -7.78 -0.75
CA ASN A 117 -7.69 -7.09 0.07
C ASN A 117 -8.04 -7.12 1.57
N PHE A 118 -9.32 -6.94 1.91
CA PHE A 118 -9.77 -7.09 3.29
C PHE A 118 -9.63 -8.54 3.78
N LEU A 119 -9.97 -9.50 2.93
CA LEU A 119 -9.80 -10.91 3.24
C LEU A 119 -8.35 -11.26 3.53
N GLU A 120 -7.41 -10.85 2.67
CA GLU A 120 -5.99 -11.17 2.77
C GLU A 120 -5.30 -10.48 3.96
N TYR A 121 -5.54 -9.18 4.15
CA TYR A 121 -4.73 -8.36 5.06
C TYR A 121 -5.43 -7.96 6.37
N ILE A 122 -6.72 -8.29 6.55
CA ILE A 122 -7.45 -7.95 7.77
C ILE A 122 -8.16 -9.19 8.33
N PHE A 123 -9.07 -9.79 7.56
CA PHE A 123 -9.89 -10.89 8.06
C PHE A 123 -9.09 -12.17 8.31
N MET A 124 -8.28 -12.63 7.35
CA MET A 124 -7.44 -13.82 7.52
C MET A 124 -6.49 -13.72 8.72
N PRO A 125 -5.74 -12.63 8.91
CA PRO A 125 -4.85 -12.42 10.06
C PRO A 125 -5.60 -12.44 11.40
N LEU A 126 -6.72 -11.71 11.49
CA LEU A 126 -7.54 -11.68 12.70
C LEU A 126 -8.12 -13.06 13.00
N LEU A 127 -8.66 -13.74 12.00
CA LEU A 127 -9.22 -15.09 12.14
C LEU A 127 -8.15 -16.10 12.54
N PHE A 128 -6.94 -16.01 11.96
CA PHE A 128 -5.83 -16.88 12.30
C PHE A 128 -5.32 -16.62 13.72
N LEU A 129 -5.29 -15.36 14.19
CA LEU A 129 -4.99 -15.03 15.59
C LEU A 129 -6.01 -15.65 16.55
N VAL A 130 -7.31 -15.52 16.24
CA VAL A 130 -8.38 -16.16 17.03
C VAL A 130 -8.19 -17.67 17.05
N PHE A 131 -8.01 -18.30 15.88
CA PHE A 131 -7.77 -19.74 15.76
C PHE A 131 -6.54 -20.21 16.54
N TYR A 132 -5.42 -19.49 16.42
CA TYR A 132 -4.15 -19.83 17.04
C TYR A 132 -4.27 -19.85 18.57
N PHE A 133 -4.82 -18.77 19.16
CA PHE A 133 -4.96 -18.68 20.60
C PHE A 133 -6.10 -19.54 21.14
N GLN A 134 -7.20 -19.71 20.40
CA GLN A 134 -8.24 -20.65 20.81
C GLN A 134 -7.73 -22.10 20.86
N ASN A 135 -6.76 -22.50 20.04
CA ASN A 135 -6.27 -23.88 20.02
C ASN A 135 -5.16 -24.21 21.06
N HIS A 136 -4.76 -23.26 21.92
CA HIS A 136 -3.93 -23.26 23.17
C HIS A 136 -2.92 -24.40 23.53
N ASN A 137 -2.62 -25.38 22.68
CA ASN A 137 -1.71 -26.48 23.00
C ASN A 137 -0.25 -26.15 22.62
N HIS A 138 0.36 -25.17 23.28
CA HIS A 138 1.75 -24.75 23.00
C HIS A 138 2.83 -25.65 23.64
N LYS A 139 2.50 -26.89 24.00
CA LYS A 139 3.33 -27.78 24.82
C LYS A 139 4.72 -28.08 24.21
N TYR A 140 4.87 -27.91 22.90
CA TYR A 140 6.08 -28.27 22.15
C TYR A 140 6.95 -27.07 21.71
N LEU A 141 6.51 -25.83 21.95
CA LEU A 141 7.25 -24.64 21.53
C LEU A 141 8.30 -24.27 22.60
N ASN A 142 9.57 -24.24 22.21
CA ASN A 142 10.70 -23.77 23.03
C ASN A 142 11.62 -22.82 22.22
N TYR A 143 12.43 -21.99 22.88
CA TYR A 143 13.29 -20.96 22.26
C TYR A 143 14.27 -21.56 21.26
N GLN A 144 14.65 -22.83 21.48
CA GLN A 144 15.49 -23.61 20.57
C GLN A 144 14.89 -23.80 19.18
N HIS A 145 13.57 -23.63 18.99
CA HIS A 145 12.88 -23.86 17.72
C HIS A 145 12.65 -22.58 16.89
N ILE A 146 13.16 -21.44 17.34
CA ILE A 146 13.06 -20.13 16.64
C ILE A 146 13.67 -20.19 15.24
N HIS A 147 14.71 -21.02 15.04
CA HIS A 147 15.36 -21.19 13.74
C HIS A 147 14.41 -21.72 12.65
N TYR A 148 13.31 -22.39 13.00
CA TYR A 148 12.31 -22.84 12.02
C TYR A 148 11.58 -21.68 11.34
N VAL A 149 11.42 -20.54 12.02
CA VAL A 149 10.84 -19.34 11.40
C VAL A 149 11.79 -18.77 10.35
N ALA A 150 13.10 -18.76 10.63
CA ALA A 150 14.11 -18.31 9.68
C ALA A 150 14.21 -19.25 8.45
N LEU A 151 14.03 -20.55 8.65
CA LEU A 151 14.02 -21.54 7.56
C LEU A 151 12.92 -21.28 6.53
N TYR A 152 11.72 -20.85 6.96
CA TYR A 152 10.65 -20.51 6.02
C TYR A 152 11.03 -19.36 5.09
N ILE A 153 11.69 -18.33 5.62
CA ILE A 153 12.15 -17.18 4.83
C ILE A 153 13.22 -17.61 3.83
N LEU A 154 14.21 -18.39 4.28
CA LEU A 154 15.25 -18.93 3.41
C LEU A 154 14.65 -19.80 2.31
N PHE A 155 13.64 -20.60 2.64
CA PHE A 155 12.92 -21.44 1.69
C PHE A 155 12.14 -20.61 0.67
N TYR A 156 11.51 -19.51 1.10
CA TYR A 156 10.88 -18.56 0.19
C TYR A 156 11.88 -18.00 -0.84
N PHE A 157 13.02 -17.48 -0.37
CA PHE A 157 14.07 -16.96 -1.26
C PHE A 157 14.63 -18.04 -2.19
N PHE A 158 14.75 -19.27 -1.70
CA PHE A 158 15.22 -20.40 -2.49
C PHE A 158 14.22 -20.80 -3.60
N ILE A 159 12.93 -20.88 -3.29
CA ILE A 159 11.88 -21.12 -4.30
C ILE A 159 11.89 -20.01 -5.36
N ASP A 160 11.92 -18.76 -4.93
CA ASP A 160 11.91 -17.60 -5.82
C ASP A 160 13.14 -17.62 -6.75
N PHE A 161 14.32 -17.95 -6.22
CA PHE A 161 15.55 -18.10 -6.99
C PHE A 161 15.45 -19.20 -8.06
N ILE A 162 14.89 -20.37 -7.73
CA ILE A 162 14.71 -21.48 -8.68
C ILE A 162 13.72 -21.10 -9.79
N LEU A 163 12.58 -20.52 -9.42
CA LEU A 163 11.49 -20.24 -10.34
C LEU A 163 11.85 -19.17 -11.39
N ILE A 164 12.86 -18.33 -11.13
CA ILE A 164 13.31 -17.25 -12.02
C ILE A 164 14.55 -17.69 -12.83
N ASN A 165 14.81 -18.99 -12.95
CA ASN A 165 15.85 -19.55 -13.80
C ASN A 165 17.25 -18.93 -13.54
N ASN A 166 17.60 -18.80 -12.26
CA ASN A 166 18.86 -18.24 -11.75
C ASN A 166 19.13 -16.75 -12.06
N GLN A 167 18.19 -16.00 -12.63
CA GLN A 167 18.35 -14.55 -12.78
C GLN A 167 17.92 -13.85 -11.49
N TRP A 168 18.88 -13.31 -10.74
CA TRP A 168 18.63 -12.42 -9.60
C TRP A 168 18.04 -11.10 -10.11
N HIS A 169 16.75 -11.08 -10.43
CA HIS A 169 16.02 -9.85 -10.60
C HIS A 169 15.76 -9.24 -9.23
N TYR A 170 16.78 -8.50 -8.74
CA TYR A 170 16.71 -7.61 -7.58
C TYR A 170 15.45 -6.72 -7.45
N PRO A 171 14.63 -6.42 -8.50
CA PRO A 171 13.43 -5.60 -8.30
C PRO A 171 12.16 -6.35 -7.87
N ARG A 172 12.09 -7.70 -7.84
CA ARG A 172 10.76 -8.38 -7.73
C ARG A 172 10.16 -8.41 -6.33
N LEU A 173 10.98 -8.51 -5.29
CA LEU A 173 10.50 -8.36 -3.92
C LEU A 173 10.25 -6.88 -3.62
N PHE A 174 11.23 -6.06 -3.94
CA PHE A 174 11.28 -4.67 -3.54
C PHE A 174 11.33 -3.80 -4.79
N ILE A 175 10.18 -3.48 -5.41
CA ILE A 175 10.12 -2.31 -6.30
C ILE A 175 10.24 -1.07 -5.40
N ILE A 176 11.46 -0.80 -4.95
CA ILE A 176 11.79 0.40 -4.21
C ILE A 176 12.31 1.39 -5.24
N HIS A 177 11.51 2.41 -5.52
CA HIS A 177 11.92 3.61 -6.27
C HIS A 177 12.81 4.54 -5.43
N GLN A 178 13.56 3.99 -4.48
CA GLN A 178 14.39 4.74 -3.53
C GLN A 178 15.84 4.24 -3.55
N GLU A 179 16.74 5.08 -3.05
CA GLU A 179 18.18 4.83 -3.04
C GLU A 179 18.57 3.55 -2.30
N PHE A 180 19.67 2.90 -2.72
CA PHE A 180 20.22 1.66 -2.14
C PHE A 180 20.40 1.69 -0.61
N LYS A 181 20.64 2.87 -0.03
CA LYS A 181 20.77 3.04 1.42
C LYS A 181 19.45 2.80 2.16
N GLU A 182 18.31 3.19 1.58
CA GLU A 182 16.99 2.97 2.15
C GLU A 182 16.60 1.48 2.08
N PHE A 183 17.08 0.75 1.05
CA PHE A 183 16.91 -0.70 0.90
C PHE A 183 17.52 -1.49 2.07
N ILE A 184 18.75 -1.17 2.48
CA ILE A 184 19.41 -1.86 3.61
C ILE A 184 18.61 -1.67 4.90
N TRP A 185 18.13 -0.45 5.16
CA TRP A 185 17.30 -0.16 6.33
C TRP A 185 15.96 -0.91 6.30
N ILE A 186 15.36 -1.04 5.13
CA ILE A 186 14.14 -1.82 4.93
C ILE A 186 14.38 -3.31 5.24
N PHE A 187 15.47 -3.89 4.73
CA PHE A 187 15.82 -5.27 5.01
C PHE A 187 16.10 -5.51 6.50
N ILE A 188 16.86 -4.61 7.13
CA ILE A 188 17.12 -4.65 8.58
C ILE A 188 15.81 -4.57 9.37
N LYS A 189 14.89 -3.66 8.99
CA LYS A 189 13.57 -3.55 9.61
C LYS A 189 12.79 -4.86 9.52
N ILE A 190 12.75 -5.49 8.34
CA ILE A 190 12.09 -6.78 8.14
C ILE A 190 12.69 -7.84 9.07
N LEU A 191 14.02 -7.98 9.07
CA LEU A 191 14.72 -8.97 9.89
C LEU A 191 14.45 -8.73 11.39
N LEU A 192 14.53 -7.48 11.86
CA LEU A 192 14.21 -7.11 13.23
C LEU A 192 12.75 -7.41 13.56
N SER A 193 11.80 -7.11 12.67
CA SER A 193 10.39 -7.44 12.88
C SER A 193 10.19 -8.96 13.02
N PHE A 194 10.86 -9.78 12.21
CA PHE A 194 10.85 -11.24 12.37
C PHE A 194 11.34 -11.65 13.75
N ILE A 195 12.49 -11.14 14.18
CA ILE A 195 13.07 -11.44 15.48
C ILE A 195 12.10 -11.03 16.59
N PHE A 196 11.68 -9.76 16.63
CA PHE A 196 10.84 -9.23 17.70
C PHE A 196 9.46 -9.90 17.77
N ILE A 197 8.77 -10.08 16.64
CA ILE A 197 7.46 -10.77 16.61
C ILE A 197 7.64 -12.21 17.08
N THR A 198 8.68 -12.91 16.62
CA THR A 198 8.94 -14.29 17.04
C THR A 198 9.20 -14.40 18.54
N TYR A 199 10.11 -13.58 19.08
CA TYR A 199 10.43 -13.58 20.51
C TYR A 199 9.23 -13.15 21.37
N SER A 200 8.45 -12.17 20.92
CA SER A 200 7.27 -11.70 21.65
C SER A 200 6.16 -12.73 21.65
N SER A 201 5.87 -13.37 20.50
CA SER A 201 4.89 -14.45 20.39
C SER A 201 5.33 -15.69 21.17
N PHE A 202 6.64 -15.99 21.19
CA PHE A 202 7.20 -17.07 21.98
C PHE A 202 7.04 -16.82 23.48
N TYR A 203 7.48 -15.66 23.95
CA TYR A 203 7.32 -15.25 25.35
C TYR A 203 5.85 -15.27 25.77
N PHE A 204 4.95 -14.79 24.90
CA PHE A 204 3.51 -14.86 25.07
C PHE A 204 3.01 -16.30 25.33
N CYS A 205 3.45 -17.28 24.53
CA CYS A 205 3.03 -18.68 24.67
C CYS A 205 3.44 -19.31 26.02
N GLN A 206 4.38 -18.69 26.76
CA GLN A 206 4.87 -19.18 28.05
C GLN A 206 4.25 -18.46 29.27
N MET A 207 3.53 -17.36 29.09
CA MET A 207 2.98 -16.57 30.20
C MET A 207 1.69 -17.16 30.77
N LYS A 208 1.64 -17.40 32.10
CA LYS A 208 0.43 -17.87 32.80
C LYS A 208 -0.56 -16.76 33.21
N ASN A 209 -0.14 -15.48 33.22
CA ASN A 209 -0.91 -14.37 33.79
C ASN A 209 -1.57 -13.47 32.72
N LYS A 210 -2.91 -13.43 32.72
CA LYS A 210 -3.74 -12.70 31.74
C LYS A 210 -3.72 -11.17 31.85
N LYS A 211 -3.26 -10.54 32.95
CA LYS A 211 -3.19 -9.05 33.02
C LYS A 211 -1.95 -8.48 32.34
N LYS A 212 -0.82 -9.21 32.35
CA LYS A 212 0.39 -8.85 31.61
C LYS A 212 0.23 -9.00 30.08
N TRP A 213 -0.86 -9.64 29.65
CA TRP A 213 -1.28 -9.82 28.26
C TRP A 213 -1.52 -8.51 27.51
N TYR A 214 -2.27 -7.58 28.11
CA TYR A 214 -2.61 -6.30 27.48
C TYR A 214 -1.39 -5.43 27.26
N ILE A 215 -0.38 -5.51 28.13
CA ILE A 215 0.87 -4.75 28.01
C ILE A 215 1.69 -5.27 26.83
N VAL A 216 1.85 -6.58 26.68
CA VAL A 216 2.60 -7.15 25.54
C VAL A 216 1.86 -6.92 24.22
N LEU A 217 0.52 -7.08 24.19
CA LEU A 217 -0.28 -6.72 23.02
C LEU A 217 -0.17 -5.23 22.68
N PHE A 218 -0.12 -4.36 23.68
CA PHE A 218 0.08 -2.93 23.49
C PHE A 218 1.48 -2.59 22.97
N VAL A 219 2.53 -3.27 23.45
CA VAL A 219 3.91 -3.12 22.94
C VAL A 219 4.02 -3.64 21.50
N LEU A 220 3.44 -4.80 21.21
CA LEU A 220 3.33 -5.32 19.84
C LEU A 220 2.56 -4.34 18.95
N PHE A 221 1.43 -3.84 19.40
CA PHE A 221 0.64 -2.82 18.71
C PHE A 221 1.42 -1.53 18.45
N LEU A 222 2.17 -1.02 19.43
CA LEU A 222 3.05 0.14 19.26
C LEU A 222 4.15 -0.14 18.24
N PHE A 223 4.75 -1.34 18.25
CA PHE A 223 5.75 -1.74 17.27
C PHE A 223 5.15 -1.91 15.87
N CYS A 224 3.91 -2.42 15.76
CA CYS A 224 3.14 -2.43 14.51
C CYS A 224 2.85 -1.02 13.99
N ILE A 225 2.68 -0.04 14.89
CA ILE A 225 2.60 1.36 14.47
C ILE A 225 3.95 1.81 13.90
N THR A 226 5.08 1.38 14.46
CA THR A 226 6.41 1.74 13.93
C THR A 226 6.73 1.17 12.54
N THR A 227 6.02 0.15 12.07
CA THR A 227 6.13 -0.35 10.68
C THR A 227 5.27 0.43 9.69
N ILE A 228 4.34 1.26 10.17
CA ILE A 228 3.62 2.28 9.37
C ILE A 228 4.46 3.55 9.23
N ILE A 229 5.39 3.77 10.17
CA ILE A 229 6.28 4.92 10.20
C ILE A 229 7.34 4.82 9.10
N THR A 230 7.37 5.83 8.23
CA THR A 230 8.29 5.92 7.10
C THR A 230 9.75 6.01 7.57
N SER A 231 10.70 5.38 6.85
CA SER A 231 12.15 5.53 7.11
C SER A 231 12.71 6.89 6.69
N ASN A 232 12.06 7.59 5.76
CA ASN A 232 12.55 8.86 5.23
C ASN A 232 12.30 9.99 6.22
N TRP A 233 13.36 10.70 6.60
CA TRP A 233 13.28 11.83 7.53
C TRP A 233 12.40 12.98 7.03
N ASN A 234 12.34 13.21 5.72
CA ASN A 234 11.50 14.26 5.14
C ASN A 234 10.01 14.01 5.38
N ASN A 235 9.61 12.74 5.42
CA ASN A 235 8.23 12.35 5.73
C ASN A 235 7.88 12.61 7.21
N TRP A 236 8.84 12.54 8.12
CA TRP A 236 8.65 12.95 9.52
C TRP A 236 8.50 14.46 9.67
N LEU A 237 9.30 15.23 8.92
CA LEU A 237 9.13 16.68 8.86
C LEU A 237 7.74 17.04 8.32
N HIS A 238 7.28 16.35 7.29
CA HIS A 238 5.93 16.50 6.75
C HIS A 238 4.85 16.13 7.78
N ALA A 239 4.98 15.00 8.48
CA ALA A 239 4.04 14.58 9.53
C ALA A 239 3.95 15.62 10.66
N LYS A 240 5.10 16.10 11.13
CA LYS A 240 5.18 17.15 12.15
C LYS A 240 4.46 18.41 11.68
N LYS A 241 4.72 18.85 10.44
CA LYS A 241 4.10 20.05 9.89
C LYS A 241 2.60 19.88 9.65
N SER A 242 2.14 18.73 9.15
CA SER A 242 0.72 18.41 9.00
C SER A 242 -0.02 18.49 10.35
N PHE A 243 0.63 18.05 11.43
CA PHE A 243 0.08 18.19 12.79
C PHE A 243 0.03 19.64 13.29
N THR A 244 1.06 20.46 12.99
CA THR A 244 1.17 21.82 13.52
C THR A 244 0.48 22.88 12.64
N ASN A 245 0.31 22.64 11.35
CA ASN A 245 -0.24 23.59 10.38
C ASN A 245 -1.52 23.07 9.74
N ALA A 246 -2.66 23.57 10.23
CA ALA A 246 -4.00 23.24 9.69
C ALA A 246 -4.17 23.52 8.19
N LYS A 247 -3.32 24.37 7.59
CA LYS A 247 -3.33 24.72 6.16
C LYS A 247 -2.65 23.69 5.25
N MET A 248 -2.00 22.65 5.77
CA MET A 248 -1.37 21.65 4.90
C MET A 248 -2.37 20.68 4.29
N GLY A 249 -3.50 20.41 4.96
CA GLY A 249 -4.57 19.49 4.52
C GLY A 249 -4.15 18.05 4.19
N SER A 250 -2.86 17.73 4.24
CA SER A 250 -2.30 16.43 3.89
C SER A 250 -2.42 15.44 5.05
N LEU A 251 -2.41 14.14 4.72
CA LEU A 251 -2.27 13.12 5.76
C LEU A 251 -0.93 13.24 6.48
N LEU A 252 -0.89 12.72 7.72
CA LEU A 252 0.35 12.62 8.49
C LEU A 252 1.47 11.94 7.69
N TRP A 253 1.13 10.90 6.95
CA TRP A 253 2.07 10.13 6.15
C TRP A 253 1.76 10.30 4.67
N PRO A 254 2.80 10.34 3.81
CA PRO A 254 2.62 10.49 2.38
C PRO A 254 1.96 9.24 1.76
N GLU A 255 1.55 9.35 0.50
CA GLU A 255 0.77 8.34 -0.20
C GLU A 255 1.50 7.00 -0.28
N SER A 256 0.73 5.90 -0.25
CA SER A 256 1.29 4.57 -0.48
C SER A 256 1.80 4.42 -1.90
N LEU A 257 2.79 3.53 -2.07
CA LEU A 257 3.38 3.21 -3.36
C LEU A 257 2.33 2.82 -4.41
N HIS A 258 1.28 2.08 -4.01
CA HIS A 258 0.20 1.67 -4.91
C HIS A 258 -0.61 2.86 -5.46
N ILE A 259 -0.93 3.83 -4.58
CA ILE A 259 -1.61 5.07 -5.00
C ILE A 259 -0.70 5.83 -5.96
N ALA A 260 0.58 5.97 -5.63
CA ALA A 260 1.52 6.71 -6.45
C ALA A 260 1.69 6.13 -7.86
N GLN A 261 1.79 4.80 -7.97
CA GLN A 261 1.79 4.13 -9.27
C GLN A 261 0.50 4.38 -10.05
N THR A 262 -0.66 4.18 -9.41
CA THR A 262 -1.96 4.37 -10.08
C THR A 262 -2.10 5.81 -10.58
N LEU A 263 -1.68 6.80 -9.80
CA LEU A 263 -1.71 8.20 -10.18
C LEU A 263 -0.70 8.52 -11.29
N SER A 264 0.41 7.80 -11.39
CA SER A 264 1.41 7.99 -12.46
C SER A 264 0.94 7.49 -13.84
N ASP A 265 -0.19 6.80 -13.93
CA ASP A 265 -0.79 6.33 -15.19
C ASP A 265 -1.67 7.41 -15.84
N ILE A 266 -1.07 8.56 -16.19
CA ILE A 266 -1.77 9.73 -16.78
C ILE A 266 -1.48 9.97 -18.26
N THR A 267 -0.79 9.05 -18.90
CA THR A 267 -0.65 9.05 -20.36
C THR A 267 -0.91 7.63 -20.87
N LYS A 268 -1.58 7.52 -22.02
CA LYS A 268 -1.80 6.22 -22.69
C LYS A 268 -0.51 5.63 -23.28
N THR A 269 0.59 6.37 -23.25
CA THR A 269 1.90 5.94 -23.73
C THR A 269 2.56 5.01 -22.71
N THR A 270 2.79 3.76 -23.12
CA THR A 270 3.16 2.65 -22.22
C THR A 270 4.62 2.62 -21.78
N LYS A 271 5.48 3.50 -22.28
CA LYS A 271 6.86 3.76 -21.80
C LYS A 271 7.52 4.73 -22.77
N THR A 272 7.83 5.95 -22.35
CA THR A 272 8.94 6.70 -22.95
C THR A 272 9.47 7.71 -21.95
N LYS A 273 10.75 7.58 -21.56
CA LYS A 273 11.55 8.63 -20.87
C LYS A 273 11.78 9.87 -21.75
N ASN A 274 10.91 10.10 -22.71
CA ASN A 274 11.03 11.17 -23.68
C ASN A 274 9.61 11.52 -24.12
N LEU A 275 8.97 12.40 -23.34
CA LEU A 275 7.66 12.94 -23.68
C LEU A 275 7.74 13.84 -24.92
N GLY A 276 8.94 14.16 -25.41
CA GLY A 276 9.18 15.13 -26.49
C GLY A 276 9.53 16.50 -25.92
N GLN A 277 10.22 17.32 -26.71
CA GLN A 277 10.71 18.61 -26.24
C GLN A 277 9.54 19.52 -25.85
N ASN A 278 9.66 20.16 -24.68
CA ASN A 278 8.62 21.01 -24.10
C ASN A 278 7.28 20.29 -23.87
N ASN A 279 7.31 19.06 -23.37
CA ASN A 279 6.13 18.36 -22.85
C ASN A 279 6.27 18.14 -21.35
N TYR A 280 5.23 18.51 -20.60
CA TYR A 280 5.28 18.45 -19.16
C TYR A 280 4.12 17.69 -18.56
N ILE A 281 4.44 16.99 -17.48
CA ILE A 281 3.47 16.47 -16.53
C ILE A 281 3.42 17.45 -15.36
N LEU A 282 2.22 17.89 -15.02
CA LEU A 282 1.98 18.81 -13.91
C LEU A 282 1.53 18.03 -12.68
N GLU A 283 2.30 18.13 -11.59
CA GLU A 283 1.95 17.60 -10.28
C GLU A 283 1.55 18.75 -9.35
N LEU A 284 0.35 18.66 -8.77
CA LEU A 284 -0.22 19.63 -7.84
C LEU A 284 -0.21 19.06 -6.43
N GLY A 285 0.53 19.69 -5.51
CA GLY A 285 0.66 19.25 -4.12
C GLY A 285 1.73 18.17 -3.93
N ALA A 286 2.91 18.34 -4.55
CA ALA A 286 3.95 17.30 -4.61
C ALA A 286 4.42 16.79 -3.23
N GLY A 287 4.23 17.57 -2.15
CA GLY A 287 4.53 17.16 -0.79
C GLY A 287 6.00 16.80 -0.61
N THR A 288 6.28 15.60 -0.11
CA THR A 288 7.66 15.09 0.05
C THR A 288 8.22 14.44 -1.22
N GLY A 289 7.45 14.37 -2.30
CA GLY A 289 7.90 13.85 -3.59
C GLY A 289 7.66 12.35 -3.79
N ASN A 290 6.74 11.75 -3.03
CA ASN A 290 6.41 10.32 -3.18
C ASN A 290 5.90 10.02 -4.58
N ILE A 291 4.93 10.77 -5.08
CA ILE A 291 4.38 10.60 -6.43
C ILE A 291 5.35 11.13 -7.48
N THR A 292 5.99 12.26 -7.20
CA THR A 292 7.06 12.83 -8.03
C THR A 292 8.10 11.77 -8.43
N ALA A 293 8.56 10.92 -7.51
CA ALA A 293 9.53 9.86 -7.82
C ALA A 293 9.01 8.87 -8.89
N PHE A 294 7.74 8.47 -8.83
CA PHE A 294 7.13 7.59 -9.83
C PHE A 294 6.98 8.29 -11.19
N LEU A 295 6.54 9.56 -11.17
CA LEU A 295 6.44 10.37 -12.37
C LEU A 295 7.81 10.54 -13.05
N ILE A 296 8.84 10.90 -12.29
CA ILE A 296 10.23 11.03 -12.78
C ILE A 296 10.71 9.72 -13.41
N ASN A 297 10.52 8.59 -12.72
CA ASN A 297 10.96 7.30 -13.23
C ASN A 297 10.30 6.95 -14.57
N LYS A 298 9.01 7.27 -14.70
CA LYS A 298 8.21 6.95 -15.88
C LYS A 298 8.44 7.90 -17.05
N TYR A 299 8.59 9.20 -16.76
CA TYR A 299 8.52 10.26 -17.77
C TYR A 299 9.81 11.07 -17.93
N GLY A 300 10.80 10.89 -17.05
CA GLY A 300 12.00 11.70 -17.02
C GLY A 300 11.85 12.94 -16.14
N GLU A 301 12.91 13.30 -15.43
CA GLU A 301 12.90 14.29 -14.36
C GLU A 301 12.62 15.71 -14.86
N GLU A 302 13.24 16.08 -15.97
CA GLU A 302 13.11 17.36 -16.64
C GLU A 302 11.71 17.62 -17.21
N ASN A 303 10.89 16.57 -17.33
CA ASN A 303 9.53 16.66 -17.87
C ASN A 303 8.46 16.82 -16.77
N ILE A 304 8.86 16.84 -15.49
CA ILE A 304 7.93 17.00 -14.38
C ILE A 304 7.98 18.45 -13.86
N ILE A 305 6.79 19.02 -13.66
CA ILE A 305 6.60 20.30 -12.97
C ILE A 305 5.85 20.00 -11.68
N ALA A 306 6.50 20.26 -10.55
CA ALA A 306 5.92 20.06 -9.22
C ALA A 306 5.53 21.42 -8.62
N ILE A 307 4.24 21.60 -8.30
CA ILE A 307 3.74 22.74 -7.55
C ILE A 307 3.56 22.32 -6.09
N GLU A 308 4.21 23.05 -5.18
CA GLU A 308 4.15 22.80 -3.74
C GLU A 308 4.08 24.13 -2.98
N PHE A 309 3.28 24.18 -1.90
CA PHE A 309 3.06 25.40 -1.12
C PHE A 309 4.16 25.61 -0.08
N ASP A 310 4.59 24.55 0.61
CA ASP A 310 5.56 24.62 1.69
C ASP A 310 7.00 24.81 1.17
N ASN A 311 7.67 25.84 1.69
CA ASN A 311 9.03 26.20 1.26
C ASN A 311 10.06 25.10 1.54
N ASP A 312 9.99 24.45 2.71
CA ASP A 312 10.99 23.46 3.09
C ASP A 312 10.82 22.17 2.28
N LEU A 313 9.57 21.80 1.98
CA LEU A 313 9.28 20.72 1.04
C LEU A 313 9.80 21.04 -0.37
N CYS A 314 9.61 22.26 -0.85
CA CYS A 314 10.20 22.71 -2.12
C CYS A 314 11.73 22.60 -2.14
N ILE A 315 12.39 23.03 -1.06
CA ILE A 315 13.86 22.92 -0.92
C ILE A 315 14.30 21.46 -0.95
N ASN A 316 13.58 20.59 -0.24
CA ASN A 316 13.88 19.15 -0.21
C ASN A 316 13.67 18.48 -1.56
N LEU A 317 12.57 18.78 -2.25
CA LEU A 317 12.29 18.30 -3.61
C LEU A 317 13.42 18.69 -4.58
N LYS A 318 13.88 19.95 -4.55
CA LYS A 318 15.00 20.41 -5.39
C LYS A 318 16.33 19.72 -5.07
N LYS A 319 16.57 19.39 -3.80
CA LYS A 319 17.77 18.65 -3.38
C LYS A 319 17.71 17.19 -3.83
N GLN A 320 16.55 16.57 -3.72
CA GLN A 320 16.33 15.16 -4.06
C GLN A 320 16.27 14.94 -5.57
N PHE A 321 15.71 15.90 -6.32
CA PHE A 321 15.54 15.85 -7.76
C PHE A 321 16.10 17.14 -8.40
N PRO A 322 17.41 17.21 -8.69
CA PRO A 322 18.07 18.42 -9.17
C PRO A 322 17.59 18.98 -10.53
N LYS A 323 17.00 18.14 -11.40
CA LYS A 323 16.46 18.53 -12.71
C LYS A 323 14.95 18.80 -12.68
N LEU A 324 14.28 18.50 -11.56
CA LEU A 324 12.85 18.72 -11.39
C LEU A 324 12.52 20.22 -11.38
N LYS A 325 11.51 20.63 -12.15
CA LYS A 325 11.01 22.01 -12.08
C LYS A 325 10.05 22.16 -10.90
N VAL A 326 10.58 22.56 -9.74
CA VAL A 326 9.80 22.83 -8.53
C VAL A 326 9.39 24.29 -8.45
N ILE A 327 8.08 24.55 -8.46
CA ILE A 327 7.47 25.87 -8.32
C ILE A 327 6.83 25.96 -6.94
N GLN A 328 7.34 26.87 -6.11
CA GLN A 328 6.70 27.17 -4.84
C GLN A 328 5.49 28.09 -5.06
N GLY A 329 4.31 27.68 -4.61
CA GLY A 329 3.13 28.52 -4.74
C GLY A 329 1.82 27.88 -4.32
N ASP A 330 0.80 28.72 -4.24
CA ASP A 330 -0.58 28.33 -3.99
C ASP A 330 -1.25 27.86 -5.29
N ALA A 331 -1.71 26.60 -5.30
CA ALA A 331 -2.31 25.99 -6.47
C ALA A 331 -3.61 26.69 -6.93
N SER A 332 -4.29 27.47 -6.06
CA SER A 332 -5.43 28.29 -6.48
C SER A 332 -5.06 29.41 -7.46
N LYS A 333 -3.76 29.69 -7.63
CA LYS A 333 -3.19 30.69 -8.55
C LYS A 333 -2.43 30.02 -9.70
N LEU A 334 -2.90 28.85 -10.14
CA LEU A 334 -2.20 27.96 -11.05
C LEU A 334 -1.80 28.65 -12.35
N GLU A 335 -2.72 29.36 -13.02
CA GLU A 335 -2.42 30.08 -14.26
C GLU A 335 -1.27 31.08 -14.08
N LYS A 336 -1.33 31.89 -13.01
CA LYS A 336 -0.29 32.87 -12.68
C LYS A 336 1.06 32.21 -12.40
N LEU A 337 1.06 31.08 -11.69
CA LEU A 337 2.29 30.32 -11.41
C LEU A 337 2.94 29.80 -12.69
N LEU A 338 2.14 29.27 -13.63
CA LEU A 338 2.66 28.78 -14.92
C LEU A 338 3.22 29.92 -15.77
N ILE A 339 2.50 31.05 -15.87
CA ILE A 339 2.93 32.24 -16.63
C ILE A 339 4.24 32.79 -16.09
N ASN A 340 4.33 33.01 -14.77
CA ASN A 340 5.52 33.57 -14.13
C ASN A 340 6.76 32.69 -14.33
N ASN A 341 6.57 31.38 -14.50
CA ASN A 341 7.63 30.40 -14.74
C ASN A 341 7.82 30.07 -16.23
N LYS A 342 7.23 30.86 -17.13
CA LYS A 342 7.33 30.72 -18.60
C LYS A 342 6.93 29.33 -19.11
N ILE A 343 5.92 28.73 -18.49
CA ILE A 343 5.35 27.44 -18.91
C ILE A 343 4.10 27.72 -19.72
N GLU A 344 4.12 27.35 -20.99
CA GLU A 344 2.94 27.45 -21.84
C GLU A 344 1.95 26.31 -21.51
N ILE A 345 0.69 26.66 -21.27
CA ILE A 345 -0.38 25.71 -20.94
C ILE A 345 -0.50 24.57 -21.96
N LYS A 346 -0.35 24.87 -23.25
CA LYS A 346 -0.43 23.88 -24.34
C LYS A 346 0.58 22.73 -24.21
N ASN A 347 1.66 22.93 -23.46
CA ASN A 347 2.73 21.96 -23.26
C ASN A 347 2.47 20.99 -22.10
N ILE A 348 1.45 21.24 -21.28
CA ILE A 348 1.02 20.30 -20.23
C ILE A 348 0.23 19.19 -20.90
N ILE A 349 0.66 17.94 -20.74
CA ILE A 349 0.07 16.78 -21.43
C ILE A 349 -0.57 15.76 -20.48
N GLY A 350 -0.45 15.97 -19.17
CA GLY A 350 -1.04 15.17 -18.09
C GLY A 350 -0.96 15.92 -16.77
N ILE A 351 -1.93 15.67 -15.87
CA ILE A 351 -2.02 16.33 -14.56
C ILE A 351 -2.22 15.27 -13.48
N VAL A 352 -1.48 15.37 -12.38
CA VAL A 352 -1.73 14.63 -11.13
C VAL A 352 -1.98 15.64 -10.02
N SER A 353 -3.02 15.43 -9.22
CA SER A 353 -3.29 16.22 -8.02
C SER A 353 -3.40 15.33 -6.78
N THR A 354 -2.69 15.77 -5.75
CA THR A 354 -2.73 15.26 -4.38
C THR A 354 -3.25 16.30 -3.41
N LEU A 355 -3.78 17.40 -3.94
CA LEU A 355 -4.25 18.52 -3.15
C LEU A 355 -5.42 18.09 -2.25
N PRO A 356 -5.38 18.46 -0.97
CA PRO A 356 -6.47 18.19 -0.05
C PRO A 356 -7.59 19.21 -0.23
N LEU A 357 -8.45 19.02 -1.23
CA LEU A 357 -9.47 20.00 -1.62
C LEU A 357 -10.36 20.52 -0.47
N SER A 358 -10.56 19.71 0.57
CA SER A 358 -11.31 20.08 1.77
C SER A 358 -10.79 21.33 2.48
N ILE A 359 -9.53 21.76 2.27
CA ILE A 359 -8.96 22.99 2.85
C ILE A 359 -9.22 24.25 2.04
N PHE A 360 -9.52 24.15 0.75
CA PHE A 360 -9.68 25.33 -0.11
C PHE A 360 -10.94 26.11 0.25
N GLU A 361 -10.90 27.43 0.27
CA GLU A 361 -12.15 28.19 0.28
C GLU A 361 -12.87 27.98 -1.06
N LYS A 362 -14.21 28.12 -1.07
CA LYS A 362 -15.00 27.87 -2.29
C LYS A 362 -14.49 28.70 -3.48
N LYS A 363 -14.15 29.96 -3.25
CA LYS A 363 -13.59 30.86 -4.27
C LYS A 363 -12.27 30.33 -4.84
N ASP A 364 -11.38 29.84 -3.99
CA ASP A 364 -10.07 29.33 -4.40
C ASP A 364 -10.19 27.99 -5.13
N PHE A 365 -11.13 27.14 -4.72
CA PHE A 365 -11.48 25.91 -5.42
C PHE A 365 -12.07 26.19 -6.81
N ASP A 366 -13.04 27.11 -6.90
CA ASP A 366 -13.66 27.51 -8.17
C ASP A 366 -12.62 28.10 -9.15
N GLN A 367 -11.62 28.83 -8.62
CA GLN A 367 -10.51 29.35 -9.44
C GLN A 367 -9.59 28.23 -9.93
N LEU A 368 -9.18 27.32 -9.04
CA LEU A 368 -8.38 26.14 -9.40
C LEU A 368 -9.08 25.31 -10.48
N GLU A 369 -10.40 25.10 -10.35
CA GLU A 369 -11.18 24.33 -11.31
C GLU A 369 -11.21 24.99 -12.70
N LYS A 370 -11.40 26.33 -12.76
CA LYS A 370 -11.32 27.09 -14.02
C LYS A 370 -9.96 26.95 -14.69
N ASP A 371 -8.88 27.09 -13.92
CA ASP A 371 -7.51 26.96 -14.43
C ASP A 371 -7.27 25.54 -14.99
N LEU A 372 -7.73 24.50 -14.28
CA LEU A 372 -7.63 23.10 -14.74
C LEU A 372 -8.41 22.86 -16.04
N ILE A 373 -9.63 23.38 -16.16
CA ILE A 373 -10.44 23.33 -17.39
C ILE A 373 -9.67 23.98 -18.56
N GLN A 374 -9.10 25.16 -18.33
CA GLN A 374 -8.31 25.88 -19.35
C GLN A 374 -7.09 25.06 -19.78
N ILE A 375 -6.40 24.41 -18.84
CA ILE A 375 -5.26 23.55 -19.15
C ILE A 375 -5.68 22.34 -19.98
N ILE A 376 -6.74 21.63 -19.55
CA ILE A 376 -7.25 20.45 -20.26
C ILE A 376 -7.70 20.83 -21.68
N LYS A 377 -8.44 21.92 -21.84
CA LYS A 377 -8.91 22.41 -23.15
C LYS A 377 -7.79 22.84 -24.08
N ASN A 378 -6.78 23.53 -23.57
CA ASN A 378 -5.73 24.11 -24.40
C ASN A 378 -4.48 23.23 -24.56
N SER A 379 -4.41 22.10 -23.83
CA SER A 379 -3.38 21.09 -24.03
C SER A 379 -3.32 20.61 -25.48
N LYS A 380 -2.10 20.50 -26.03
CA LYS A 380 -1.87 19.88 -27.34
C LYS A 380 -2.11 18.37 -27.33
N ASN A 381 -2.06 17.73 -26.16
CA ASN A 381 -2.45 16.33 -26.02
C ASN A 381 -3.99 16.25 -26.00
N LYS A 382 -4.56 15.72 -27.07
CA LYS A 382 -6.01 15.50 -27.17
C LYS A 382 -6.54 14.50 -26.15
N ASN A 383 -5.67 13.65 -25.61
CA ASN A 383 -5.99 12.63 -24.61
C ASN A 383 -5.34 12.96 -23.26
N ILE A 384 -5.41 14.21 -22.83
CA ILE A 384 -4.91 14.59 -21.50
C ILE A 384 -5.73 13.87 -20.42
N ILE A 385 -5.01 13.34 -19.43
CA ILE A 385 -5.60 12.69 -18.25
C ILE A 385 -5.27 13.54 -17.03
N PHE A 386 -6.29 13.88 -16.26
CA PHE A 386 -6.15 14.46 -14.93
C PHE A 386 -6.55 13.43 -13.88
N ASN A 387 -5.58 13.00 -13.07
CA ASN A 387 -5.82 12.12 -11.94
C ASN A 387 -5.81 12.93 -10.63
N GLU A 388 -6.84 12.75 -9.83
CA GLU A 388 -6.94 13.31 -8.49
C GLU A 388 -7.32 12.20 -7.51
N TYR A 389 -6.78 12.23 -6.30
CA TYR A 389 -7.20 11.30 -5.25
C TYR A 389 -7.86 12.01 -4.06
N ARG A 390 -8.81 11.32 -3.42
CA ARG A 390 -9.59 11.83 -2.27
C ARG A 390 -9.77 10.73 -1.23
N PHE A 391 -9.73 11.06 0.04
CA PHE A 391 -10.10 10.13 1.12
C PHE A 391 -11.60 10.16 1.36
N LEU A 392 -12.23 8.98 1.42
CA LEU A 392 -13.68 8.87 1.58
C LEU A 392 -14.23 9.62 2.81
N PRO A 393 -13.60 9.56 4.01
CA PRO A 393 -14.09 10.28 5.20
C PRO A 393 -13.96 11.81 5.11
N PHE A 394 -13.16 12.31 4.15
CA PHE A 394 -12.92 13.73 3.95
C PHE A 394 -13.60 14.27 2.68
N LEU A 395 -14.44 13.47 2.02
CA LEU A 395 -15.28 13.94 0.92
C LEU A 395 -16.32 14.91 1.47
N LYS A 396 -16.32 16.13 0.93
CA LYS A 396 -17.44 17.06 1.07
C LYS A 396 -18.10 17.23 -0.29
N GLU A 397 -19.42 17.11 -0.34
CA GLU A 397 -20.23 17.18 -1.56
C GLU A 397 -20.12 18.53 -2.28
N ASP A 398 -19.82 19.61 -1.54
CA ASP A 398 -19.69 20.97 -2.05
C ASP A 398 -18.35 21.23 -2.79
N LYS A 399 -17.45 20.25 -2.84
CA LYS A 399 -16.14 20.34 -3.49
C LYS A 399 -15.89 19.23 -4.49
N GLU A 400 -16.94 18.77 -5.16
CA GLU A 400 -16.81 17.99 -6.38
C GLU A 400 -16.43 18.91 -7.54
N HIS A 401 -15.63 18.38 -8.48
CA HIS A 401 -15.25 19.05 -9.72
C HIS A 401 -16.45 19.16 -10.67
N SER A 402 -17.47 19.90 -10.25
CA SER A 402 -18.77 20.00 -10.89
C SER A 402 -18.70 20.69 -12.25
N LEU A 403 -17.84 21.71 -12.41
CA LEU A 403 -17.64 22.39 -13.68
C LEU A 403 -16.88 21.50 -14.68
N LEU A 404 -15.85 20.77 -14.22
CA LEU A 404 -15.15 19.79 -15.06
C LEU A 404 -16.07 18.65 -15.51
N GLN A 405 -17.00 18.21 -14.65
CA GLN A 405 -17.96 17.16 -14.98
C GLN A 405 -19.07 17.64 -15.94
N GLN A 406 -19.53 18.88 -15.81
CA GLN A 406 -20.52 19.48 -16.70
C GLN A 406 -19.98 19.72 -18.12
N GLU A 407 -18.66 19.80 -18.25
CA GLU A 407 -18.01 19.97 -19.54
C GLU A 407 -18.14 18.70 -20.40
N SER A 408 -19.09 18.70 -21.34
CA SER A 408 -19.52 17.52 -22.12
C SER A 408 -18.43 16.73 -22.87
N LYS A 409 -17.21 17.28 -22.99
CA LYS A 409 -16.05 16.62 -23.58
C LYS A 409 -15.20 15.86 -22.56
N ILE A 410 -15.30 16.17 -21.26
CA ILE A 410 -14.50 15.56 -20.21
C ILE A 410 -15.26 14.38 -19.60
N LYS A 411 -14.72 13.17 -19.78
CA LYS A 411 -15.27 11.96 -19.16
C LYS A 411 -14.66 11.76 -17.78
N THR A 412 -15.51 11.49 -16.79
CA THR A 412 -15.06 11.16 -15.43
C THR A 412 -15.14 9.66 -15.19
N LYS A 413 -14.03 9.07 -14.76
CA LYS A 413 -13.95 7.69 -14.27
C LYS A 413 -13.55 7.73 -12.80
N ILE A 414 -14.39 7.16 -11.94
CA ILE A 414 -14.10 7.03 -10.51
C ILE A 414 -13.54 5.64 -10.24
N LYS A 415 -12.45 5.54 -9.51
CA LYS A 415 -11.85 4.27 -9.08
C LYS A 415 -11.61 4.28 -7.58
N CYS A 416 -12.21 3.34 -6.86
CA CYS A 416 -11.91 3.16 -5.44
C CYS A 416 -10.59 2.41 -5.29
N CYS A 417 -9.70 2.90 -4.43
CA CYS A 417 -8.45 2.29 -4.03
C CYS A 417 -8.39 2.24 -2.50
N LEU A 418 -7.90 1.16 -1.90
CA LEU A 418 -7.63 1.10 -0.47
C LEU A 418 -6.19 1.52 -0.21
N ASN A 419 -6.01 2.54 0.63
CA ASN A 419 -4.69 2.86 1.16
C ASN A 419 -4.34 1.91 2.32
N ASN A 420 -3.06 1.84 2.66
CA ASN A 420 -2.51 1.06 3.77
C ASN A 420 -3.12 1.43 5.14
N LEU A 421 -3.75 2.59 5.24
CA LEU A 421 -4.29 3.18 6.47
C LEU A 421 -5.75 2.79 6.76
N ILE A 422 -6.29 1.73 6.12
CA ILE A 422 -7.70 1.28 6.24
C ILE A 422 -8.70 2.28 5.66
N CYS A 423 -8.28 3.52 5.40
CA CYS A 423 -9.10 4.57 4.81
C CYS A 423 -9.28 4.31 3.30
N PRO A 424 -10.51 4.10 2.82
CA PRO A 424 -10.77 4.01 1.40
C PRO A 424 -10.49 5.36 0.73
N THR A 425 -9.88 5.31 -0.44
CA THR A 425 -9.55 6.45 -1.29
C THR A 425 -10.26 6.32 -2.62
N LEU A 426 -10.73 7.43 -3.17
CA LEU A 426 -11.27 7.51 -4.52
C LEU A 426 -10.25 8.22 -5.40
N ILE A 427 -9.95 7.65 -6.55
CA ILE A 427 -9.19 8.27 -7.62
C ILE A 427 -10.20 8.68 -8.70
N TYR A 428 -10.19 9.96 -9.03
CA TYR A 428 -10.96 10.55 -10.10
C TYR A 428 -10.03 10.73 -11.29
N THR A 429 -10.41 10.15 -12.42
CA THR A 429 -9.70 10.28 -13.68
C THR A 429 -10.58 11.05 -14.64
N PHE A 430 -10.14 12.23 -15.04
CA PHE A 430 -10.80 13.08 -16.02
C PHE A 430 -10.06 12.98 -17.35
N GLU A 431 -10.76 12.58 -18.41
CA GLU A 431 -10.20 12.37 -19.75
C GLU A 431 -10.89 13.30 -20.74
N LYS A 432 -10.11 14.03 -21.54
CA LYS A 432 -10.61 14.82 -22.67
C LYS A 432 -10.94 13.97 -23.91
#